data_AF-A0A8T8HYH9-F1
#
_entry.id   AF-A0A8T8HYH9-F1
#
_cell.length_a   1.000
_cell.length_b   1.000
_cell.length_c   1.000
_cell.angle_alpha   90.00
_cell.angle_beta   90.00
_cell.angle_gamma   90.00
#
_symmetry.space_group_name_H-M   'P 1'
#
loop_
_entity.id
_entity.type
_entity.pdbx_description
1 polymer ?
#
loop_
_entity_poly.entity_id
_entity_poly.type
_entity_poly.pdbx_seq_one_letter_code
_entity_poly.pdbx_strand_id
1 'polypeptide(L)'
;MNTARAVGRATTPRGLLVDQAWSALGDAVAPLSNEAGRPLARTVKLILDPLVLRPVLNPGFAAGAVAAEHADALRERILRAGPVLAATAAWFLVLKKERRRAGITEGNPQDLYFQRCYELATAHGDPRLDPSAAERAAGVLAEVHGQGGPTVADLRAHVTDPANAAGLRALLA
;
A
#
# COMPACT_ATOMS: atom_id res chain seq x y z
N MET A 1 -27.84 -0.66 -47.83
CA MET A 1 -26.50 -0.39 -47.26
C MET A 1 -26.67 0.15 -45.85
N ASN A 2 -26.51 -0.70 -44.84
CA ASN A 2 -26.70 -0.34 -43.43
C ASN A 2 -25.36 -0.46 -42.70
N THR A 3 -24.61 0.63 -42.64
CA THR A 3 -23.37 0.71 -41.86
C THR A 3 -23.73 1.01 -40.41
N ALA A 4 -24.03 -0.04 -39.64
CA ALA A 4 -24.00 0.03 -38.19
C ALA A 4 -22.55 0.25 -37.77
N ARG A 5 -22.18 1.52 -37.59
CA ARG A 5 -20.92 1.92 -36.97
C ARG A 5 -20.95 1.38 -35.54
N ALA A 6 -20.16 0.35 -35.26
CA ALA A 6 -19.95 -0.10 -33.89
C ALA A 6 -19.47 1.11 -33.08
N VAL A 7 -20.32 1.64 -32.22
CA VAL A 7 -19.94 2.67 -31.26
C VAL A 7 -19.03 1.96 -30.27
N GLY A 8 -17.72 2.01 -30.53
CA GLY A 8 -16.73 1.53 -29.58
C GLY A 8 -17.00 2.20 -28.24
N ARG A 9 -17.23 1.40 -27.19
CA ARG A 9 -17.50 1.91 -25.84
C ARG A 9 -16.35 2.84 -25.47
N ALA A 10 -16.65 4.11 -25.21
CA ALA A 10 -15.61 5.06 -24.86
C ALA A 10 -14.87 4.58 -23.60
N THR A 11 -13.55 4.56 -23.65
CA THR A 11 -12.71 4.16 -22.53
C THR A 11 -11.73 5.26 -22.17
N THR A 12 -11.44 5.41 -20.89
CA THR A 12 -10.42 6.33 -20.38
C THR A 12 -9.26 5.53 -19.79
N PRO A 13 -7.99 5.95 -19.99
CA PRO A 13 -6.87 5.33 -19.32
C PRO A 13 -7.05 5.36 -17.80
N ARG A 14 -6.92 4.21 -17.14
CA ARG A 14 -7.08 4.06 -15.69
C ARG A 14 -6.17 4.99 -14.91
N GLY A 15 -4.91 5.08 -15.33
CA GLY A 15 -3.92 5.96 -14.71
C GLY A 15 -4.38 7.42 -14.68
N LEU A 16 -4.99 7.91 -15.77
CA LEU A 16 -5.51 9.27 -15.85
C LEU A 16 -6.64 9.51 -14.83
N LEU A 17 -7.55 8.54 -14.67
CA LEU A 17 -8.64 8.64 -13.69
C LEU A 17 -8.12 8.65 -12.25
N VAL A 18 -7.16 7.77 -11.95
CA VAL A 18 -6.50 7.71 -10.64
C VAL A 18 -5.78 9.03 -10.35
N ASP A 19 -5.02 9.54 -11.31
CA ASP A 19 -4.28 10.79 -11.20
C ASP A 19 -5.21 11.98 -10.95
N GLN A 20 -6.31 12.09 -11.69
CA GLN A 20 -7.32 13.13 -11.53
C GLN A 20 -7.96 13.10 -10.14
N ALA A 21 -8.43 11.93 -9.71
CA ALA A 21 -9.06 11.77 -8.41
C ALA A 21 -8.07 12.02 -7.26
N TRP A 22 -6.83 11.57 -7.41
CA TRP A 22 -5.77 11.75 -6.42
C TRP A 22 -5.40 13.23 -6.25
N SER A 23 -5.22 13.97 -7.35
CA SER A 23 -4.88 15.40 -7.25
C SER A 23 -6.00 16.23 -6.62
N ALA A 24 -7.26 15.80 -6.74
CA ALA A 24 -8.39 16.43 -6.05
C ALA A 24 -8.38 16.22 -4.52
N LEU A 25 -7.57 15.29 -3.99
CA LEU A 25 -7.37 15.12 -2.54
C LEU A 25 -6.45 16.20 -1.94
N GLY A 26 -5.69 16.92 -2.77
CA GLY A 26 -4.80 18.00 -2.35
C GLY A 26 -3.60 17.56 -1.52
N ASP A 27 -3.02 18.50 -0.77
CA ASP A 27 -1.73 18.32 -0.10
C ASP A 27 -1.77 17.34 1.09
N ALA A 28 -2.95 16.99 1.56
CA ALA A 28 -3.13 16.07 2.68
C ALA A 28 -2.55 14.67 2.40
N VAL A 29 -2.42 14.30 1.13
CA VAL A 29 -1.82 13.02 0.69
C VAL A 29 -0.38 13.15 0.20
N ALA A 30 0.26 14.31 0.32
CA ALA A 30 1.61 14.56 -0.20
C ALA A 30 2.68 13.51 0.22
N PRO A 31 2.71 12.97 1.46
CA PRO A 31 3.63 11.89 1.83
C PRO A 31 3.49 10.59 1.00
N LEU A 32 2.38 10.41 0.30
CA LEU A 32 2.06 9.27 -0.56
C LEU A 32 2.09 9.65 -2.06
N SER A 33 2.55 10.86 -2.37
CA SER A 33 2.59 11.44 -3.71
C SER A 33 4.03 11.59 -4.23
N ASN A 34 4.17 11.66 -5.55
CA ASN A 34 5.38 12.13 -6.20
C ASN A 34 5.42 13.67 -6.31
N GLU A 35 6.49 14.21 -6.88
CA GLU A 35 6.69 15.66 -7.07
C GLU A 35 5.60 16.32 -7.94
N ALA A 36 4.95 15.57 -8.82
CA ALA A 36 3.85 16.05 -9.66
C ALA A 36 2.48 15.97 -8.97
N GLY A 37 2.43 15.64 -7.67
CA GLY A 37 1.17 15.50 -6.92
C GLY A 37 0.32 14.31 -7.37
N ARG A 38 0.93 13.29 -7.98
CA ARG A 38 0.29 12.02 -8.38
C ARG A 38 0.67 10.91 -7.38
N PRO A 39 -0.12 9.84 -7.23
CA PRO A 39 0.22 8.80 -6.27
C PRO A 39 1.53 8.12 -6.67
N LEU A 40 2.35 7.76 -5.69
CA LEU A 40 3.52 6.93 -5.93
C LEU A 40 3.09 5.57 -6.51
N ALA A 41 3.94 4.93 -7.30
CA ALA A 41 3.68 3.57 -7.80
C ALA A 41 3.37 2.59 -6.66
N ARG A 42 4.05 2.73 -5.51
CA ARG A 42 3.77 1.95 -4.30
C ARG A 42 2.46 2.33 -3.61
N THR A 43 2.04 3.59 -3.67
CA THR A 43 0.72 4.02 -3.20
C THR A 43 -0.38 3.32 -4.00
N VAL A 44 -0.23 3.24 -5.32
CA VAL A 44 -1.17 2.48 -6.17
C VAL A 44 -1.14 0.99 -5.80
N LYS A 45 0.05 0.38 -5.82
CA LYS A 45 0.23 -1.07 -5.63
C LYS A 45 -0.15 -1.58 -4.24
N LEU A 46 0.17 -0.83 -3.18
CA LEU A 46 0.06 -1.29 -1.79
C LEU A 46 -1.17 -0.75 -1.07
N ILE A 47 -1.73 0.38 -1.53
CA ILE A 47 -2.90 1.01 -0.89
C ILE A 47 -4.09 1.01 -1.84
N LEU A 48 -4.00 1.68 -2.98
CA LEU A 48 -5.18 1.91 -3.82
C LEU A 48 -5.76 0.61 -4.37
N ASP A 49 -4.95 -0.23 -5.00
CA ASP A 49 -5.42 -1.48 -5.59
C ASP A 49 -5.96 -2.45 -4.54
N PRO A 50 -5.22 -2.82 -3.47
CA PRO A 50 -5.68 -3.82 -2.53
C PRO A 50 -6.71 -3.32 -1.51
N LEU A 51 -6.71 -2.04 -1.13
CA LEU A 51 -7.49 -1.56 0.03
C LEU A 51 -8.63 -0.61 -0.36
N VAL A 52 -8.43 0.24 -1.37
CA VAL A 52 -9.43 1.22 -1.81
C VAL A 52 -10.25 0.68 -2.97
N LEU A 53 -9.66 0.54 -4.15
CA LEU A 53 -10.30 0.16 -5.41
C LEU A 53 -10.73 -1.31 -5.43
N ARG A 54 -9.92 -2.20 -4.84
CA ARG A 54 -10.16 -3.66 -4.76
C ARG A 54 -10.65 -4.25 -6.09
N PRO A 55 -9.85 -4.27 -7.16
CA PRO A 55 -10.28 -4.71 -8.50
C PRO A 55 -10.87 -6.12 -8.55
N VAL A 56 -10.45 -7.03 -7.65
CA VAL A 56 -11.06 -8.37 -7.52
C VAL A 56 -12.54 -8.28 -7.18
N LEU A 57 -12.92 -7.34 -6.32
CA LEU A 57 -14.31 -7.08 -5.90
C LEU A 57 -15.01 -6.05 -6.80
N ASN A 58 -14.25 -5.29 -7.59
CA ASN A 58 -14.76 -4.28 -8.51
C ASN A 58 -14.10 -4.47 -9.89
N PRO A 59 -14.47 -5.51 -10.66
CA PRO A 59 -13.77 -5.86 -11.91
C PRO A 59 -13.75 -4.73 -12.95
N GLY A 60 -14.75 -3.83 -12.92
CA GLY A 60 -14.81 -2.63 -13.76
C GLY A 60 -13.63 -1.65 -13.57
N PHE A 61 -12.86 -1.78 -12.49
CA PHE A 61 -11.66 -0.96 -12.22
C PHE A 61 -10.34 -1.65 -12.55
N ALA A 62 -10.36 -2.93 -12.96
CA ALA A 62 -9.17 -3.76 -13.10
C ALA A 62 -8.38 -3.47 -14.38
N ALA A 63 -9.08 -3.17 -15.48
CA ALA A 63 -8.46 -2.99 -16.78
C ALA A 63 -7.67 -1.67 -16.88
N GLY A 64 -6.60 -1.67 -17.66
CA GLY A 64 -5.80 -0.46 -17.95
C GLY A 64 -6.60 0.64 -18.67
N ALA A 65 -7.66 0.26 -19.39
CA ALA A 65 -8.65 1.16 -19.97
C ALA A 65 -10.01 0.90 -19.29
N VAL A 66 -10.57 1.94 -18.67
CA VAL A 66 -11.82 1.86 -17.91
C VAL A 66 -12.97 2.33 -18.79
N ALA A 67 -14.04 1.54 -18.89
CA ALA A 67 -15.25 1.93 -19.62
C ALA A 67 -15.88 3.18 -19.00
N ALA A 68 -16.44 4.05 -19.84
CA ALA A 68 -17.02 5.33 -19.40
C ALA A 68 -18.00 5.20 -18.21
N GLU A 69 -18.83 4.15 -18.19
CA GLU A 69 -19.78 3.87 -17.10
C GLU A 69 -19.14 3.55 -15.74
N HIS A 70 -17.85 3.20 -15.70
CA HIS A 70 -17.11 2.92 -14.47
C HIS A 70 -16.16 4.05 -14.08
N ALA A 71 -15.92 5.02 -14.96
CA ALA A 71 -14.94 6.07 -14.76
C ALA A 71 -15.28 6.94 -13.53
N ASP A 72 -16.54 7.36 -13.41
CA ASP A 72 -17.00 8.20 -12.30
C ASP A 72 -16.97 7.42 -10.98
N ALA A 73 -17.42 6.17 -11.00
CA ALA A 73 -17.41 5.29 -9.83
C ALA A 73 -15.98 5.04 -9.30
N LEU A 74 -14.99 4.92 -10.19
CA LEU A 74 -13.59 4.79 -9.81
C LEU A 74 -13.09 6.06 -9.11
N ARG A 75 -13.32 7.23 -9.71
CA ARG A 75 -12.88 8.51 -9.12
C ARG A 75 -13.53 8.77 -7.78
N GLU A 76 -14.86 8.60 -7.70
CA GLU A 76 -15.63 8.72 -6.47
C GLU A 76 -15.12 7.83 -5.35
N ARG A 77 -14.73 6.59 -5.67
CA ARG A 77 -14.21 5.66 -4.68
C ARG A 77 -12.89 6.13 -4.06
N ILE A 78 -12.02 6.77 -4.84
CA ILE A 78 -10.78 7.39 -4.32
C ILE A 78 -11.11 8.63 -3.49
N LEU A 79 -11.99 9.50 -3.99
CA LEU A 79 -12.37 10.74 -3.30
C LEU A 79 -13.00 10.45 -1.92
N ARG A 80 -13.90 9.46 -1.83
CA ARG A 80 -14.51 9.03 -0.57
C ARG A 80 -13.50 8.43 0.41
N ALA A 81 -12.41 7.84 -0.08
CA ALA A 81 -11.31 7.37 0.75
C ALA A 81 -10.37 8.50 1.21
N GLY A 82 -10.59 9.75 0.76
CA GLY A 82 -9.75 10.91 1.07
C GLY A 82 -9.39 11.07 2.55
N PRO A 83 -10.35 11.06 3.49
CA PRO A 83 -10.05 11.19 4.91
C PRO A 83 -9.11 10.11 5.45
N VAL A 84 -9.34 8.83 5.10
CA VAL A 84 -8.45 7.74 5.55
C VAL A 84 -7.10 7.78 4.85
N LEU A 85 -7.03 8.19 3.58
CA LEU A 85 -5.77 8.38 2.85
C LEU A 85 -4.92 9.52 3.44
N ALA A 86 -5.56 10.62 3.84
CA ALA A 86 -4.89 11.72 4.53
C ALA A 86 -4.34 11.28 5.90
N ALA A 87 -5.14 10.56 6.69
CA ALA A 87 -4.68 9.97 7.96
C ALA A 87 -3.55 8.95 7.73
N THR A 88 -3.63 8.14 6.67
CA THR A 88 -2.57 7.19 6.28
C THR A 88 -1.26 7.92 6.00
N ALA A 89 -1.31 9.02 5.25
CA ALA A 89 -0.16 9.83 4.94
C ALA A 89 0.46 10.45 6.21
N ALA A 90 -0.37 10.91 7.14
CA ALA A 90 0.08 11.42 8.44
C ALA A 90 0.73 10.32 9.29
N TRP A 91 0.15 9.12 9.35
CA TRP A 91 0.75 7.97 10.06
C TRP A 91 2.12 7.60 9.49
N PHE A 92 2.30 7.67 8.17
CA PHE A 92 3.59 7.40 7.56
C PHE A 92 4.68 8.38 8.03
N LEU A 93 4.34 9.64 8.28
CA LEU A 93 5.28 10.61 8.85
C LEU A 93 5.65 10.27 10.30
N VAL A 94 4.69 9.83 11.12
CA VAL A 94 4.94 9.36 12.49
C VAL A 94 5.84 8.13 12.48
N LEU A 95 5.54 7.12 11.66
CA LEU A 95 6.38 5.92 11.55
C LEU A 95 7.80 6.25 11.08
N LYS A 96 7.98 7.18 10.12
CA LYS A 96 9.31 7.61 9.70
C LYS A 96 10.09 8.27 10.85
N LYS A 97 9.41 9.07 11.67
CA LYS A 97 10.02 9.72 12.84
C LYS A 97 10.47 8.68 13.87
N GLU A 98 9.58 7.76 14.24
CA GLU A 98 9.92 6.72 15.23
C GLU A 98 10.94 5.71 14.69
N ARG A 99 10.91 5.38 13.39
CA ARG A 99 11.94 4.55 12.75
C ARG A 99 13.33 5.18 12.91
N ARG A 100 13.44 6.48 12.66
CA ARG A 100 14.69 7.22 12.85
C ARG A 100 15.12 7.22 14.32
N ARG A 101 14.18 7.42 15.24
CA ARG A 101 14.46 7.39 16.69
C ARG A 101 14.97 6.03 17.16
N ALA A 102 14.44 4.95 16.59
CA ALA A 102 14.86 3.58 16.88
C ALA A 102 16.15 3.16 16.15
N GLY A 103 16.73 4.02 15.30
CA GLY A 103 17.95 3.70 14.55
C GLY A 103 17.78 2.63 13.46
N ILE A 104 16.54 2.28 13.09
CA ILE A 104 16.26 1.25 12.09
C ILE A 104 16.68 1.75 10.71
N THR A 105 17.52 1.00 10.01
CA THR A 105 18.04 1.36 8.68
C THR A 105 17.59 0.41 7.57
N GLU A 106 17.19 -0.80 7.94
CA GLU A 106 16.85 -1.91 7.06
C GLU A 106 15.46 -1.76 6.43
N GLY A 107 15.33 -2.29 5.21
CA GLY A 107 14.08 -2.37 4.47
C GLY A 107 13.58 -1.05 3.88
N ASN A 108 12.76 -1.15 2.82
CA ASN A 108 12.13 0.00 2.20
C ASN A 108 10.90 0.44 3.03
N PRO A 109 10.85 1.67 3.56
CA PRO A 109 9.73 2.11 4.40
C PRO A 109 8.37 2.07 3.70
N GLN A 110 8.30 2.26 2.38
CA GLN A 110 7.03 2.21 1.66
C GLN A 110 6.52 0.77 1.57
N ASP A 111 7.41 -0.18 1.27
CA ASP A 111 7.05 -1.61 1.18
C ASP A 111 6.63 -2.17 2.55
N LEU A 112 7.30 -1.74 3.62
CA LEU A 112 7.03 -2.24 4.97
C LEU A 112 5.85 -1.56 5.68
N TYR A 113 5.61 -0.27 5.44
CA TYR A 113 4.73 0.51 6.33
C TYR A 113 3.45 1.01 5.68
N PHE A 114 3.33 1.09 4.35
CA PHE A 114 2.16 1.69 3.71
C PHE A 114 0.85 1.04 4.13
N GLN A 115 0.78 -0.30 4.13
CA GLN A 115 -0.43 -1.02 4.56
C GLN A 115 -0.68 -0.88 6.06
N ARG A 116 0.38 -0.91 6.89
CA ARG A 116 0.27 -0.67 8.33
C ARG A 116 -0.24 0.74 8.66
N CYS A 117 0.19 1.75 7.91
CA CYS A 117 -0.31 3.11 8.06
C CYS A 117 -1.80 3.21 7.71
N TYR A 118 -2.26 2.45 6.71
CA TYR A 118 -3.69 2.40 6.34
C TYR A 118 -4.52 1.69 7.41
N GLU A 119 -4.00 0.61 7.99
CA GLU A 119 -4.61 -0.09 9.13
C GLU A 119 -4.75 0.85 10.33
N LEU A 120 -3.68 1.57 10.71
CA LEU A 120 -3.70 2.56 11.79
C LEU A 120 -4.68 3.70 11.50
N ALA A 121 -4.68 4.24 10.27
CA ALA A 121 -5.62 5.28 9.88
C ALA A 121 -7.08 4.84 9.98
N THR A 122 -7.36 3.58 9.61
CA THR A 122 -8.71 3.01 9.69
C THR A 122 -9.14 2.77 11.14
N ALA A 123 -8.23 2.28 11.99
CA ALA A 123 -8.53 1.92 13.37
C ALA A 123 -8.53 3.13 14.34
N HIS A 124 -7.69 4.13 14.07
CA HIS A 124 -7.39 5.22 15.00
C HIS A 124 -7.55 6.61 14.42
N GLY A 125 -7.87 6.74 13.12
CA GLY A 125 -8.04 8.03 12.48
C GLY A 125 -6.72 8.79 12.35
N ASP A 126 -6.78 10.11 12.47
CA ASP A 126 -5.65 11.00 12.29
C ASP A 126 -4.68 10.95 13.50
N PRO A 127 -3.40 10.62 13.31
CA PRO A 127 -2.44 10.54 14.41
C PRO A 127 -2.17 11.89 15.08
N ARG A 128 -2.52 13.02 14.46
CA ARG A 128 -2.42 14.35 15.08
C ARG A 128 -3.41 14.53 16.23
N LEU A 129 -4.46 13.71 16.25
CA LEU A 129 -5.49 13.71 17.27
C LEU A 129 -5.33 12.54 18.28
N ASP A 130 -4.43 11.60 18.01
CA ASP A 130 -4.17 10.44 18.86
C ASP A 130 -2.95 10.70 19.78
N PRO A 131 -3.14 10.86 21.11
CA PRO A 131 -2.03 11.05 22.04
C PRO A 131 -1.09 9.83 22.12
N SER A 132 -1.57 8.64 21.74
CA SER A 132 -0.79 7.40 21.71
C SER A 132 -0.13 7.14 20.35
N ALA A 133 -0.14 8.09 19.42
CA ALA A 133 0.35 7.85 18.06
C ALA A 133 1.81 7.39 17.99
N ALA A 134 2.71 8.00 18.77
CA ALA A 134 4.11 7.60 18.79
C ALA A 134 4.31 6.19 19.35
N GLU A 135 3.56 5.83 20.40
CA GLU A 135 3.60 4.50 21.01
C GLU A 135 3.10 3.42 20.04
N ARG A 136 1.97 3.66 19.36
CA ARG A 136 1.44 2.74 18.34
C ARG A 136 2.41 2.56 17.18
N ALA A 137 3.02 3.66 16.71
CA ALA A 137 4.02 3.60 15.65
C ALA A 137 5.25 2.79 16.08
N ALA A 138 5.73 2.96 17.31
CA ALA A 138 6.83 2.18 17.86
C ALA A 138 6.46 0.68 17.97
N GLY A 139 5.23 0.36 18.40
CA GLY A 139 4.70 -1.00 18.43
C GLY A 139 4.72 -1.66 17.05
N VAL A 140 4.21 -0.98 16.02
CA VAL A 140 4.26 -1.47 14.64
C VAL A 140 5.70 -1.68 14.15
N LEU A 141 6.63 -0.79 14.49
CA LEU A 141 8.03 -0.97 14.13
C LEU A 141 8.65 -2.19 14.83
N ALA A 142 8.34 -2.40 16.11
CA ALA A 142 8.76 -3.59 16.83
C ALA A 142 8.16 -4.87 16.25
N GLU A 143 6.92 -4.85 15.77
CA GLU A 143 6.33 -6.01 15.07
C GLU A 143 7.00 -6.29 13.72
N VAL A 144 7.32 -5.25 12.95
CA VAL A 144 7.93 -5.42 11.62
C VAL A 144 9.39 -5.85 11.71
N HIS A 145 10.15 -5.31 12.67
CA HIS A 145 11.61 -5.50 12.76
C HIS A 145 12.05 -6.39 13.92
N GLY A 146 11.21 -6.57 14.94
CA GLY A 146 11.50 -7.40 16.12
C GLY A 146 11.20 -8.88 15.93
N GLN A 147 10.62 -9.28 14.79
CA GLN A 147 10.51 -10.69 14.39
C GLN A 147 11.87 -11.17 13.85
N GLY A 148 12.85 -11.25 14.74
CA GLY A 148 14.16 -11.85 14.47
C GLY A 148 14.04 -13.36 14.29
N GLY A 149 13.49 -13.80 13.17
CA GLY A 149 13.63 -15.16 12.69
C GLY A 149 14.92 -15.32 11.87
N PRO A 150 15.44 -16.55 11.70
CA PRO A 150 16.52 -16.80 10.77
C PRO A 150 16.14 -16.25 9.38
N THR A 151 17.03 -15.47 8.79
CA THR A 151 16.86 -14.98 7.42
C THR A 151 16.83 -16.15 6.43
N VAL A 152 16.42 -15.92 5.18
CA VAL A 152 16.56 -16.93 4.11
C VAL A 152 18.03 -17.35 3.92
N ALA A 153 18.97 -16.45 4.19
CA ALA A 153 20.40 -16.76 4.16
C ALA A 153 20.80 -17.66 5.34
N ASP A 154 20.32 -17.37 6.55
CA ASP A 154 20.54 -18.22 7.74
C ASP A 154 19.90 -19.60 7.55
N LEU A 155 18.71 -19.65 6.97
CA LEU A 155 18.03 -20.91 6.63
C LEU A 155 18.83 -21.68 5.58
N ARG A 156 19.28 -21.01 4.50
CA ARG A 156 20.12 -21.64 3.47
C ARG A 156 21.39 -22.22 4.09
N ALA A 157 22.09 -21.43 4.89
CA ALA A 157 23.28 -21.88 5.59
C ALA A 157 22.98 -23.12 6.45
N HIS A 158 21.91 -23.06 7.25
CA HIS A 158 21.48 -24.14 8.12
C HIS A 158 21.16 -25.44 7.35
N VAL A 159 20.43 -25.38 6.23
CA VAL A 159 20.07 -26.58 5.45
C VAL A 159 21.18 -27.13 4.57
N THR A 160 22.15 -26.28 4.18
CA THR A 160 23.31 -26.73 3.38
C THR A 160 24.49 -27.19 4.23
N ASP A 161 24.47 -26.93 5.54
CA ASP A 161 25.50 -27.39 6.46
C ASP A 161 25.45 -28.93 6.58
N PRO A 162 26.53 -29.64 6.18
CA PRO A 162 26.62 -31.10 6.28
C PRO A 162 26.40 -31.61 7.71
N ALA A 163 26.73 -30.82 8.74
CA ALA A 163 26.54 -31.19 10.14
C ALA A 163 25.05 -31.33 10.51
N ASN A 164 24.16 -30.59 9.83
CA ASN A 164 22.72 -30.63 10.08
C ASN A 164 22.01 -31.69 9.22
N ALA A 165 22.66 -32.21 8.17
CA ALA A 165 22.05 -33.07 7.16
C ALA A 165 21.46 -34.37 7.73
N ALA A 166 22.11 -34.99 8.72
CA ALA A 166 21.62 -36.23 9.34
C ALA A 166 20.33 -35.99 10.14
N GLY A 167 20.28 -34.93 10.95
CA GLY A 167 19.10 -34.54 11.70
C GLY A 167 17.94 -34.12 10.81
N LEU A 168 18.23 -33.34 9.75
CA LEU A 168 17.22 -32.92 8.77
C LEU A 168 16.63 -34.13 8.01
N ARG A 169 17.44 -35.12 7.62
CA ARG A 169 16.94 -36.34 6.96
C ARG A 169 16.06 -37.18 7.87
N ALA A 170 16.37 -37.28 9.16
CA ALA A 170 15.56 -38.03 10.12
C ALA A 170 14.16 -37.42 10.33
N LEU A 171 14.02 -36.10 10.18
CA LEU A 171 12.74 -35.40 10.28
C LEU A 171 11.86 -35.52 9.02
N LEU A 172 12.44 -35.96 7.90
CA LEU A 172 11.75 -36.11 6.61
C LEU A 172 11.41 -37.57 6.28
N ALA A 173 11.78 -38.52 7.15
CA ALA A 173 11.50 -39.94 7.04
C ALA A 173 10.16 -40.30 7.70
#